data_AF-A0A2G8S6T3-F1
#
_entry.id   AF-A0A2G8S6T3-F1
#
_cell.length_a   1.000
_cell.length_b   1.000
_cell.length_c   1.000
_cell.angle_alpha   90.00
_cell.angle_beta   90.00
_cell.angle_gamma   90.00
#
_symmetry.space_group_name_H-M   'P 1'
#
loop_
_entity.id
_entity.type
_entity.pdbx_description
1 polymer ?
#
loop_
_entity_poly.entity_id
_entity_poly.type
_entity_poly.pdbx_seq_one_letter_code
_entity_poly.pdbx_strand_id
1 'polypeptide(L)'
;MAIWLITGASSGFAHELAKIVLEKGGIAALASEIDPTWNIKVTLIKLGPFLTNAAKGEAQWAPTHPAYDKPELPAAAFKSIWAQFRVVSSGDARKGMETVYELTSLEQSSLYFSLWREAVAAVRAKTNAVLEDTNKYESWSEGLERDA
;
A
#
# COMPACT_ATOMS: atom_id res chain seq x y z
N MET A 1 16.21 -22.69 -4.98
CA MET A 1 15.29 -21.81 -5.75
C MET A 1 14.39 -21.11 -4.75
N ALA A 2 14.23 -19.79 -4.81
CA ALA A 2 13.37 -19.04 -3.88
C ALA A 2 11.99 -18.82 -4.52
N ILE A 3 10.92 -19.02 -3.77
CA ILE A 3 9.55 -18.83 -4.22
C ILE A 3 9.05 -17.48 -3.67
N TRP A 4 8.46 -16.64 -4.51
CA TRP A 4 8.06 -15.29 -4.13
C TRP A 4 6.54 -15.15 -4.08
N LEU A 5 6.03 -14.55 -3.00
CA LEU A 5 4.64 -14.14 -2.89
C LEU A 5 4.56 -12.61 -2.87
N ILE A 6 4.06 -12.04 -3.97
CA ILE A 6 3.95 -10.59 -4.16
C ILE A 6 2.47 -10.20 -4.11
N THR A 7 2.11 -9.34 -3.16
CA THR A 7 0.76 -8.76 -3.08
C THR A 7 0.83 -7.27 -3.36
N GLY A 8 0.17 -6.81 -4.43
CA GLY A 8 0.08 -5.39 -4.78
C GLY A 8 -1.18 -4.75 -4.20
N ALA A 9 -1.08 -3.50 -3.74
CA ALA A 9 -2.23 -2.71 -3.29
C ALA A 9 -2.39 -1.44 -4.15
N SER A 10 -3.53 -1.31 -4.84
CA SER A 10 -3.92 -0.08 -5.55
C SER A 10 -4.34 1.01 -4.56
N SER A 11 -4.28 2.29 -4.96
CA SER A 11 -4.58 3.48 -4.14
C SER A 11 -6.08 3.71 -3.77
N GLY A 12 -6.97 2.72 -3.97
CA GLY A 12 -8.43 2.80 -3.72
C GLY A 12 -8.93 2.00 -2.50
N PHE A 13 -10.12 1.37 -2.55
CA PHE A 13 -10.67 0.53 -1.45
C PHE A 13 -9.68 -0.54 -0.95
N ALA A 14 -8.89 -1.11 -1.87
CA ALA A 14 -7.79 -2.02 -1.55
C ALA A 14 -6.64 -1.34 -0.78
N HIS A 15 -6.44 -0.02 -0.88
CA HIS A 15 -5.48 0.74 -0.08
C HIS A 15 -5.92 0.84 1.38
N GLU A 16 -7.21 1.04 1.63
CA GLU A 16 -7.75 1.15 2.98
C GLU A 16 -7.87 -0.24 3.64
N LEU A 17 -8.24 -1.26 2.85
CA LEU A 17 -8.11 -2.67 3.28
C LEU A 17 -6.64 -3.03 3.54
N ALA A 18 -5.72 -2.64 2.66
CA ALA A 18 -4.29 -2.86 2.87
C ALA A 18 -3.76 -2.07 4.06
N LYS A 19 -4.24 -0.85 4.33
CA LYS A 19 -3.92 -0.10 5.56
C LYS A 19 -4.43 -0.81 6.80
N ILE A 20 -5.65 -1.36 6.78
CA ILE A 20 -6.16 -2.16 7.89
C ILE A 20 -5.32 -3.43 8.07
N VAL A 21 -4.91 -4.10 6.98
CA VAL A 21 -4.02 -5.27 7.02
C VAL A 21 -2.58 -4.90 7.43
N LEU A 22 -2.10 -3.70 7.09
CA LEU A 22 -0.80 -3.13 7.48
C LEU A 22 -0.80 -2.70 8.95
N GLU A 23 -1.85 -2.01 9.42
CA GLU A 23 -2.07 -1.62 10.82
C GLU A 23 -2.25 -2.85 11.71
N LYS A 24 -2.81 -3.93 11.17
CA LYS A 24 -2.97 -5.22 11.89
C LYS A 24 -1.88 -6.25 11.58
N GLY A 25 -0.83 -5.85 10.86
CA GLY A 25 0.37 -6.67 10.67
C GLY A 25 0.19 -7.96 9.86
N GLY A 26 -0.87 -8.15 9.06
CA GLY A 26 -1.16 -9.43 8.40
C GLY A 26 -0.04 -9.93 7.47
N ILE A 27 0.67 -9.03 6.78
CA ILE A 27 1.82 -9.43 5.93
C ILE A 27 3.09 -9.68 6.75
N ALA A 28 3.26 -8.97 7.87
CA ALA A 28 4.35 -9.20 8.81
C ALA A 28 4.16 -10.52 9.56
N ALA A 29 2.92 -10.82 9.98
CA ALA A 29 2.52 -12.08 10.58
C ALA A 29 2.75 -13.23 9.60
N LEU A 30 2.24 -13.13 8.37
CA LEU A 30 2.50 -14.13 7.33
C LEU A 30 4.00 -14.34 7.10
N ALA A 31 4.77 -13.26 6.95
CA ALA A 31 6.22 -13.36 6.76
C ALA A 31 6.92 -14.01 7.97
N SER A 32 6.41 -13.81 9.19
CA SER A 32 6.95 -14.41 10.42
C SER A 32 6.52 -15.86 10.69
N GLU A 33 5.38 -16.28 10.14
CA GLU A 33 4.82 -17.62 10.31
C GLU A 33 5.34 -18.64 9.27
N ILE A 34 5.85 -18.15 8.14
CA ILE A 34 6.39 -19.01 7.08
C ILE A 34 7.68 -19.69 7.56
N ASP A 35 7.73 -21.01 7.36
CA ASP A 35 8.93 -21.82 7.62
C ASP A 35 10.11 -21.33 6.75
N PRO A 36 11.23 -20.89 7.36
CA PRO A 36 12.40 -20.42 6.62
C PRO A 36 12.98 -21.48 5.65
N THR A 37 12.78 -22.76 5.93
CA THR A 37 13.27 -23.87 5.08
C THR A 37 12.58 -23.92 3.72
N TRP A 38 11.38 -23.33 3.59
CA TRP A 38 10.66 -23.25 2.32
C TRP A 38 11.26 -22.23 1.36
N ASN A 39 12.16 -21.37 1.85
CA ASN A 39 12.83 -20.33 1.07
C ASN A 39 11.81 -19.45 0.33
N ILE A 40 10.73 -19.09 1.02
CA ILE A 40 9.69 -18.19 0.52
C ILE A 40 9.98 -16.78 1.01
N LYS A 41 9.92 -15.82 0.08
CA LYS A 41 10.09 -14.39 0.38
C LYS A 41 8.79 -13.66 0.10
N VAL A 42 8.37 -12.83 1.07
CA VAL A 42 7.13 -12.07 1.02
C VAL A 42 7.46 -10.58 0.96
N THR A 43 6.91 -9.90 -0.05
CA THR A 43 7.08 -8.46 -0.20
C THR A 43 5.77 -7.81 -0.61
N LEU A 44 5.35 -6.81 0.15
CA LEU A 44 4.24 -5.92 -0.19
C LEU A 44 4.76 -4.78 -1.09
N ILE A 45 4.21 -4.69 -2.29
CA ILE A 45 4.58 -3.65 -3.25
C ILE A 45 3.52 -2.55 -3.26
N LYS A 46 3.92 -1.36 -2.81
CA LYS A 46 3.11 -0.15 -2.95
C LYS A 46 3.41 0.48 -4.31
N LEU A 47 2.50 0.27 -5.25
CA LEU A 47 2.60 0.78 -6.61
C LEU A 47 2.12 2.23 -6.71
N GLY A 48 2.74 2.99 -7.60
CA GLY A 48 2.23 4.25 -8.11
C GLY A 48 1.17 4.09 -9.21
N PRO A 49 0.78 5.21 -9.85
CA PRO A 49 -0.22 5.22 -10.92
C PRO A 49 0.39 4.73 -12.25
N PHE A 50 0.46 3.42 -12.43
CA PHE A 50 0.83 2.80 -13.70
C PHE A 50 -0.37 2.70 -14.65
N LEU A 51 -0.14 3.00 -15.93
CA LEU A 51 -1.19 2.88 -16.94
C LEU A 51 -1.51 1.41 -17.21
N THR A 52 -2.67 0.95 -16.73
CA THR A 52 -3.19 -0.42 -16.94
C THR A 52 -4.54 -0.38 -17.66
N ASN A 53 -5.07 -1.55 -18.02
CA ASN A 53 -6.40 -1.64 -18.63
C ASN A 53 -7.54 -1.16 -17.70
N ALA A 54 -7.32 -1.13 -16.37
CA ALA A 54 -8.28 -0.53 -15.44
C ALA A 54 -8.50 0.97 -15.75
N ALA A 55 -7.43 1.68 -16.10
CA ALA A 55 -7.52 3.05 -16.59
C ALA A 55 -8.14 3.14 -17.99
N LYS A 56 -8.19 2.01 -18.73
CA LYS A 56 -8.78 1.94 -20.06
C LYS A 56 -10.31 1.83 -20.09
N GLY A 57 -10.96 1.88 -18.93
CA GLY A 57 -12.42 1.79 -18.84
C GLY A 57 -12.93 0.38 -18.54
N GLU A 58 -12.03 -0.57 -18.30
CA GLU A 58 -12.39 -1.92 -17.83
C GLU A 58 -12.68 -1.95 -16.32
N ALA A 59 -12.38 -0.87 -15.59
CA ALA A 59 -12.75 -0.74 -14.19
C ALA A 59 -14.26 -0.53 -14.03
N GLN A 60 -14.90 -1.39 -13.25
CA GLN A 60 -16.31 -1.26 -12.88
C GLN A 60 -16.45 -0.48 -11.56
N TRP A 61 -17.40 0.44 -11.55
CA TRP A 61 -17.78 1.18 -10.35
C TRP A 61 -19.06 0.63 -9.76
N ALA A 62 -19.08 0.42 -8.46
CA ALA A 62 -20.32 0.21 -7.75
C ALA A 62 -21.21 1.47 -7.86
N PRO A 63 -22.55 1.32 -7.86
CA PRO A 63 -23.46 2.45 -7.81
C PRO A 63 -23.12 3.40 -6.66
N THR A 64 -23.15 4.71 -6.89
CA THR A 64 -22.97 5.70 -5.81
C THR A 64 -24.18 5.61 -4.88
N HIS A 65 -23.94 5.40 -3.59
CA HIS A 65 -25.00 5.53 -2.59
C HIS A 65 -25.38 7.01 -2.42
N PRO A 66 -26.67 7.39 -2.32
CA PRO A 66 -27.10 8.80 -2.28
C PRO A 66 -26.42 9.65 -1.19
N ALA A 67 -26.11 9.04 -0.03
CA ALA A 67 -25.39 9.74 1.06
C ALA A 67 -23.96 10.19 0.68
N TYR A 68 -23.38 9.61 -0.37
CA TYR A 68 -22.01 9.87 -0.84
C TYR A 68 -21.96 10.61 -2.19
N ASP A 69 -23.08 11.13 -2.67
CA ASP A 69 -23.18 11.82 -3.97
C ASP A 69 -22.90 13.34 -3.89
N LYS A 70 -22.29 13.79 -2.80
CA LYS A 70 -21.95 15.20 -2.58
C LYS A 70 -20.59 15.52 -3.19
N PRO A 71 -20.46 16.57 -4.02
CA PRO A 71 -19.21 16.89 -4.73
C PRO A 71 -18.05 17.27 -3.79
N GLU A 72 -18.34 17.72 -2.56
CA GLU A 72 -17.33 18.08 -1.57
C GLU A 72 -16.68 16.85 -0.91
N LEU A 73 -17.26 15.66 -1.10
CA LEU A 73 -16.74 14.45 -0.48
C LEU A 73 -15.48 13.96 -1.20
N PRO A 74 -14.48 13.47 -0.45
CA PRO A 74 -13.27 12.86 -1.03
C PRO A 74 -13.59 11.74 -2.05
N ALA A 75 -14.70 11.02 -1.86
CA ALA A 75 -15.14 9.98 -2.78
C ALA A 75 -15.52 10.54 -4.17
N ALA A 76 -16.22 11.67 -4.22
CA ALA A 76 -16.56 12.34 -5.47
C ALA A 76 -15.30 12.90 -6.16
N ALA A 77 -14.40 13.51 -5.39
CA ALA A 77 -13.11 13.98 -5.90
C ALA A 77 -12.27 12.84 -6.49
N PHE A 78 -12.22 11.68 -5.80
CA PHE A 78 -11.51 10.51 -6.28
C PHE A 78 -12.06 9.98 -7.61
N LYS A 79 -13.39 9.92 -7.77
CA LYS A 79 -14.02 9.53 -9.04
C LYS A 79 -13.65 10.48 -10.19
N SER A 80 -13.63 11.79 -9.92
CA SER A 80 -13.20 12.80 -10.89
C SER A 80 -11.73 12.64 -11.30
N ILE A 81 -10.84 12.39 -10.34
CA ILE A 81 -9.42 12.08 -10.62
C ILE A 81 -9.30 10.80 -11.45
N TRP A 82 -10.07 9.76 -11.10
CA TRP A 82 -10.04 8.49 -11.82
C TRP A 82 -10.55 8.59 -13.26
N ALA A 83 -11.59 9.39 -13.51
CA ALA A 83 -12.08 9.65 -14.86
C ALA A 83 -10.98 10.24 -15.77
N GLN A 84 -10.04 10.97 -15.16
CA GLN A 84 -8.89 11.56 -15.85
C GLN A 84 -7.64 10.69 -15.77
N PHE A 85 -7.71 9.50 -15.15
CA PHE A 85 -6.52 8.69 -14.81
C PHE A 85 -5.62 8.41 -16.00
N ARG A 86 -6.17 8.17 -17.19
CA ARG A 86 -5.39 7.99 -18.43
C ARG A 86 -4.46 9.17 -18.75
N VAL A 87 -4.85 10.37 -18.38
CA VAL A 87 -4.13 11.62 -18.63
C VAL A 87 -3.15 11.92 -17.50
N VAL A 88 -3.51 11.59 -16.25
CA VAL A 88 -2.67 11.83 -15.06
C VAL A 88 -1.70 10.68 -14.74
N SER A 89 -1.91 9.47 -15.25
CA SER A 89 -1.01 8.34 -15.06
C SER A 89 0.22 8.49 -15.96
N SER A 90 1.38 8.76 -15.34
CA SER A 90 2.66 8.87 -16.05
C SER A 90 3.53 7.62 -15.92
N GLY A 91 3.08 6.59 -15.18
CA GLY A 91 3.84 5.37 -14.97
C GLY A 91 3.79 4.40 -16.16
N ASP A 92 4.97 4.04 -16.68
CA ASP A 92 5.15 2.96 -17.65
C ASP A 92 5.06 1.60 -16.93
N ALA A 93 3.98 0.86 -17.17
CA ALA A 93 3.72 -0.42 -16.52
C ALA A 93 4.80 -1.47 -16.80
N ARG A 94 5.42 -1.45 -17.99
CA ARG A 94 6.50 -2.38 -18.34
C ARG A 94 7.73 -2.09 -17.47
N LYS A 95 8.13 -0.82 -17.36
CA LYS A 95 9.23 -0.42 -16.47
C LYS A 95 8.93 -0.76 -15.00
N GLY A 96 7.68 -0.55 -14.57
CA GLY A 96 7.24 -0.95 -13.24
C GLY A 96 7.47 -2.44 -13.00
N MET A 97 7.05 -3.29 -13.94
CA MET A 97 7.21 -4.74 -13.81
C MET A 97 8.66 -5.21 -13.98
N GLU A 98 9.48 -4.53 -14.77
CA GLU A 98 10.93 -4.76 -14.83
C GLU A 98 11.56 -4.57 -13.43
N THR A 99 11.20 -3.49 -12.72
CA THR A 99 11.68 -3.28 -11.34
C THR A 99 11.14 -4.32 -10.36
N VAL A 100 9.88 -4.75 -10.51
CA VAL A 100 9.33 -5.86 -9.70
C VAL A 100 10.09 -7.15 -9.97
N TYR A 101 10.48 -7.42 -11.21
CA TYR A 101 11.28 -8.58 -11.56
C TYR A 101 12.69 -8.49 -10.93
N GLU A 102 13.36 -7.34 -11.02
CA GLU A 102 14.65 -7.10 -10.37
C GLU A 102 14.57 -7.32 -8.85
N LEU A 103 13.50 -6.86 -8.20
CA LEU A 103 13.26 -7.08 -6.77
C LEU A 103 13.27 -8.57 -6.40
N THR A 104 12.78 -9.46 -7.27
CA THR A 104 12.79 -10.92 -7.01
C THR A 104 14.18 -11.55 -7.08
N SER A 105 15.16 -10.85 -7.64
CA SER A 105 16.55 -11.31 -7.71
C SER A 105 17.36 -10.97 -6.46
N LEU A 106 16.82 -10.14 -5.56
CA LEU A 106 17.51 -9.75 -4.33
C LEU A 106 17.63 -10.91 -3.35
N GLU A 107 18.83 -11.10 -2.80
CA GLU A 107 19.08 -12.08 -1.73
C GLU A 107 18.32 -11.73 -0.45
N GLN A 108 18.37 -10.46 -0.04
CA GLN A 108 17.58 -9.94 1.07
C GLN A 108 16.43 -9.09 0.52
N SER A 109 15.18 -9.56 0.71
CA SER A 109 14.01 -8.78 0.30
C SER A 109 13.53 -7.87 1.42
N SER A 110 13.03 -6.70 1.07
CA SER A 110 12.28 -5.87 2.02
C SER A 110 10.85 -6.38 2.13
N LEU A 111 10.28 -6.37 3.33
CA LEU A 111 8.86 -6.67 3.55
C LEU A 111 7.96 -5.63 2.88
N TYR A 112 8.42 -4.38 2.82
CA TYR A 112 7.73 -3.26 2.19
C TYR A 112 8.59 -2.65 1.08
N PHE A 113 8.03 -2.51 -0.11
CA PHE A 113 8.70 -1.92 -1.26
C PHE A 113 7.81 -0.87 -1.92
N SER A 114 8.28 0.38 -1.95
CA SER A 114 7.56 1.48 -2.60
C SER A 114 8.08 1.69 -4.00
N LEU A 115 7.25 1.41 -5.00
CA LEU A 115 7.59 1.54 -6.40
C LEU A 115 6.84 2.74 -7.00
N TRP A 116 7.40 3.93 -6.78
CA TRP A 116 7.12 5.22 -7.43
C TRP A 116 7.67 6.37 -6.56
N ARG A 117 8.19 7.45 -7.15
CA ARG A 117 8.80 8.56 -6.37
C ARG A 117 7.81 9.17 -5.37
N GLU A 118 6.59 9.45 -5.81
CA GLU A 118 5.56 10.03 -4.96
C GLU A 118 5.01 8.99 -3.95
N ALA A 119 5.07 7.69 -4.26
CA ALA A 119 4.74 6.65 -3.28
C ALA A 119 5.75 6.62 -2.13
N VAL A 120 7.05 6.78 -2.42
CA VAL A 120 8.11 6.92 -1.41
C VAL A 120 7.86 8.16 -0.54
N ALA A 121 7.53 9.29 -1.16
CA ALA A 121 7.22 10.52 -0.42
C ALA A 121 6.00 10.35 0.49
N ALA A 122 4.93 9.72 -0.01
CA ALA A 122 3.71 9.46 0.77
C ALA A 122 3.95 8.51 1.95
N VAL A 123 4.75 7.45 1.76
CA VAL A 123 5.13 6.54 2.85
C VAL A 123 5.93 7.29 3.91
N ARG A 124 6.94 8.07 3.50
CA ARG A 124 7.76 8.85 4.44
C ARG A 124 6.92 9.84 5.24
N ALA A 125 6.03 10.58 4.58
CA ALA A 125 5.14 11.53 5.24
C ALA A 125 4.26 10.84 6.29
N LYS A 126 3.65 9.70 5.94
CA LYS A 126 2.80 8.95 6.87
C LYS A 126 3.59 8.37 8.04
N THR A 127 4.73 7.74 7.79
CA THR A 127 5.58 7.18 8.85
C THR A 127 6.04 8.27 9.81
N ASN A 128 6.44 9.44 9.29
CA ASN A 128 6.87 10.56 10.13
C ASN A 128 5.72 11.10 10.98
N ALA A 129 4.51 11.25 10.44
CA ALA A 129 3.35 11.70 11.21
C ALA A 129 3.00 10.73 12.34
N VAL A 130 3.04 9.42 12.07
CA VAL A 130 2.83 8.39 13.10
C VAL A 130 3.91 8.47 14.17
N LEU A 131 5.18 8.59 13.77
CA LEU A 131 6.29 8.71 14.72
C LEU A 131 6.18 9.96 15.58
N GLU A 132 5.77 11.08 14.99
CA GLU A 132 5.54 12.33 15.70
C GLU A 132 4.45 12.19 16.76
N ASP A 133 3.30 11.61 16.40
CA ASP A 133 2.21 11.35 17.34
C ASP A 133 2.65 10.38 18.45
N THR A 134 3.37 9.30 18.11
CA THR A 134 3.93 8.35 19.09
C THR A 134 4.83 9.06 20.09
N ASN A 135 5.80 9.84 19.62
CA ASN A 135 6.74 10.54 20.49
C ASN A 135 6.05 11.59 21.36
N LYS A 136 5.03 12.26 20.82
CA LYS A 136 4.26 13.29 21.54
C LYS A 136 3.54 12.72 22.76
N TYR A 137 3.07 11.48 22.68
CA TYR A 137 2.30 10.83 23.74
C TYR A 137 3.04 9.66 24.40
N GLU A 138 4.35 9.52 24.18
CA GLU A 138 5.15 8.38 24.66
C GLU A 138 5.02 8.16 26.17
N SER A 139 5.14 9.24 26.95
CA SER A 139 5.08 9.18 28.42
C SER A 139 3.75 8.70 28.99
N TRP A 140 2.67 8.70 28.20
CA TRP A 140 1.38 8.15 28.64
C TRP A 140 1.40 6.62 28.75
N SER A 141 2.46 5.98 28.26
CA SER A 141 2.65 4.53 28.34
C SER A 141 3.40 4.08 29.59
N GLU A 142 3.96 5.01 30.39
CA GLU A 142 4.73 4.69 31.58
C GLU A 142 3.82 4.35 32.78
N GLY A 143 4.19 3.34 33.57
CA GLY A 143 3.47 2.99 34.81
C GLY A 143 2.12 2.31 34.58
N LEU A 144 1.89 1.75 33.39
CA LEU A 144 0.69 0.97 33.04
C LEU A 144 0.84 -0.52 33.41
N GLU A 145 1.98 -0.91 33.98
CA GLU A 145 2.22 -2.27 34.45
C GLU A 145 1.31 -2.62 35.62
N ARG A 146 0.99 -3.91 35.75
CA ARG A 146 0.18 -4.41 36.86
C ARG A 146 0.97 -4.26 38.17
N ASP A 147 0.33 -3.72 39.20
CA ASP A 147 0.85 -3.72 40.57
C ASP A 147 1.12 -5.17 41.05
N ALA A 148 2.23 -5.35 41.78
CA ALA A 148 2.64 -6.63 42.36
C ALA A 148 1.64 -7.16 43.40
#